data_AF-A0A7G8XCF6-F1
#
_entry.id   AF-A0A7G8XCF6-F1
#
_cell.length_a   1.000
_cell.length_b   1.000
_cell.length_c   1.000
_cell.angle_alpha   90.00
_cell.angle_beta   90.00
_cell.angle_gamma   90.00
#
_symmetry.space_group_name_H-M   'P 1'
#
loop_
_entity.id
_entity.type
_entity.pdbx_description
1 polymer ?
#
loop_
_entity_poly.entity_id
_entity_poly.type
_entity_poly.pdbx_seq_one_letter_code
_entity_poly.pdbx_strand_id
1 'polypeptide(L)'
;MNRISFCLLVILTTGLMGSSFTIGKLGLAYSSPLLLVALRFTLAGIIMATIVKILNKPHPVKAIDWVWLVLIGLFQTAFVMGCIFMALRTITSGETSILTFMNPLLVVVFGTLFLKSRYHIQQWIGVLLGFIGVFLTLGSHLDFKVGTILGLLSAVSWAIATLLIKIHGFKFDTYVMTAYQMLFGGSILFLGSLLLEETFFKMTTQSILILLWLTIAASIIQFSIWFYLLQRGNQERTSAFLFLAPFFGVLTGWFLLHERLTWSILFGGLLIFAGIFLVNWKNNYEKEIEKTDENNERLSES
;
A
#
# COMPACT_ATOMS: atom_id res chain seq x y z
N MET A 1 22.51 6.35 11.97
CA MET A 1 21.41 5.89 12.85
C MET A 1 21.79 4.53 13.40
N ASN A 2 21.55 4.28 14.69
CA ASN A 2 21.93 3.01 15.32
C ASN A 2 21.03 1.87 14.81
N ARG A 3 21.59 0.67 14.64
CA ARG A 3 20.87 -0.49 14.09
C ARG A 3 19.60 -0.81 14.89
N ILE A 4 19.66 -0.71 16.22
CA ILE A 4 18.51 -0.95 17.11
C ILE A 4 17.38 0.06 16.83
N SER A 5 17.70 1.35 16.78
CA SER A 5 16.72 2.40 16.50
C SER A 5 16.08 2.21 15.12
N PHE A 6 16.85 1.80 14.12
CA PHE A 6 16.32 1.47 12.80
C PHE A 6 15.33 0.30 12.86
N CYS A 7 15.71 -0.82 13.49
CA CYS A 7 14.83 -1.98 13.63
C CYS A 7 13.53 -1.66 14.39
N LEU A 8 13.62 -0.88 15.48
CA LEU A 8 12.45 -0.47 16.25
C LEU A 8 11.49 0.39 15.42
N LEU A 9 12.01 1.36 14.67
CA LEU A 9 11.19 2.20 13.80
C LEU A 9 10.56 1.41 12.66
N VAL A 10 11.27 0.42 12.09
CA VAL A 10 10.75 -0.50 11.08
C VAL A 10 9.60 -1.33 11.62
N ILE A 11 9.78 -1.96 12.79
CA ILE A 11 8.74 -2.76 13.45
C ILE A 11 7.53 -1.89 13.78
N LEU A 12 7.77 -0.67 14.27
CA LEU A 12 6.70 0.27 14.59
C LEU A 12 5.91 0.67 13.33
N THR A 13 6.58 1.09 12.25
CA THR A 13 5.85 1.52 11.02
C THR A 13 5.10 0.36 10.37
N THR A 14 5.70 -0.83 10.31
CA THR A 14 5.05 -2.02 9.73
C THR A 14 3.94 -2.56 10.61
N GLY A 15 4.07 -2.47 11.93
CA GLY A 15 3.02 -2.79 12.90
C GLY A 15 1.83 -1.83 12.83
N LEU A 16 2.09 -0.52 12.72
CA LEU A 16 1.04 0.49 12.52
C LEU A 16 0.32 0.27 11.19
N MET A 17 1.05 -0.05 10.12
CA MET A 17 0.47 -0.33 8.81
C MET A 17 -0.36 -1.62 8.83
N GLY A 18 0.17 -2.72 9.36
CA GLY A 18 -0.52 -4.00 9.44
C GLY A 18 -1.76 -3.97 10.35
N SER A 19 -1.64 -3.35 11.52
CA SER A 19 -2.78 -3.17 12.44
C SER A 19 -3.94 -2.37 11.83
N SER A 20 -3.68 -1.53 10.82
CA SER A 20 -4.71 -0.75 10.17
C SER A 20 -5.77 -1.58 9.45
N PHE A 21 -5.44 -2.79 8.97
CA PHE A 21 -6.42 -3.72 8.38
C PHE A 21 -7.40 -4.24 9.43
N THR A 22 -6.88 -4.53 10.62
CA THR A 22 -7.65 -5.05 11.76
C THR A 22 -8.52 -3.96 12.38
N ILE A 23 -7.94 -2.80 12.66
CA ILE A 23 -8.67 -1.64 13.20
C ILE A 23 -9.67 -1.10 12.18
N GLY A 24 -9.32 -1.10 10.89
CA GLY A 24 -10.24 -0.76 9.80
C GLY A 24 -11.47 -1.66 9.79
N LYS A 25 -11.27 -2.98 9.91
CA LYS A 25 -12.37 -3.95 9.99
C LYS A 25 -13.24 -3.75 11.23
N LEU A 26 -12.63 -3.46 12.39
CA LEU A 26 -13.37 -3.11 13.60
C LEU A 26 -14.23 -1.85 13.39
N GLY A 27 -13.71 -0.86 12.65
CA GLY A 27 -14.43 0.35 12.27
C GLY A 27 -15.68 0.12 11.43
N LEU A 28 -15.74 -0.99 10.67
CA LEU A 28 -16.90 -1.31 9.82
C LEU A 28 -18.18 -1.61 10.62
N ALA A 29 -18.07 -1.88 11.93
CA ALA A 29 -19.23 -1.99 12.80
C ALA A 29 -19.92 -0.64 13.07
N TYR A 30 -19.20 0.47 12.88
CA TYR A 30 -19.65 1.83 13.18
C TYR A 30 -19.81 2.71 11.95
N SER A 31 -19.19 2.36 10.82
CA SER A 31 -19.23 3.14 9.60
C SER A 31 -19.34 2.24 8.38
N SER A 32 -19.98 2.76 7.33
CA SER A 32 -19.86 2.15 6.01
C SER A 32 -18.40 2.22 5.52
N PRO A 33 -17.91 1.21 4.78
CA PRO A 33 -16.49 1.04 4.48
C PRO A 33 -15.91 2.18 3.66
N LEU A 34 -16.59 2.64 2.61
CA LEU A 34 -16.07 3.70 1.75
C LEU A 34 -16.08 5.04 2.50
N LEU A 35 -17.11 5.32 3.30
CA LEU A 35 -17.16 6.52 4.12
C LEU A 35 -16.03 6.56 5.17
N LEU A 36 -15.77 5.45 5.86
CA LEU A 36 -14.73 5.38 6.89
C LEU A 36 -13.35 5.73 6.31
N VAL A 37 -13.06 5.16 5.14
CA VAL A 37 -11.79 5.38 4.46
C VAL A 37 -11.71 6.74 3.78
N ALA A 38 -12.83 7.28 3.29
CA ALA A 38 -12.95 8.64 2.80
C ALA A 38 -12.60 9.65 3.90
N LEU A 39 -13.20 9.51 5.09
CA LEU A 39 -12.92 10.36 6.25
C LEU A 39 -11.44 10.27 6.65
N ARG A 40 -10.90 9.04 6.77
CA ARG A 40 -9.49 8.79 7.10
C ARG A 40 -8.54 9.53 6.17
N PHE A 41 -8.67 9.33 4.86
CA PHE A 41 -7.72 9.89 3.89
C PHE A 41 -7.96 11.36 3.57
N THR A 42 -9.20 11.85 3.68
CA THR A 42 -9.47 13.29 3.58
C THR A 42 -8.85 14.03 4.76
N LEU A 43 -9.03 13.54 5.99
CA LEU A 43 -8.40 14.14 7.18
C LEU A 43 -6.87 14.06 7.11
N ALA A 44 -6.32 12.90 6.76
CA ALA A 44 -4.86 12.75 6.59
C ALA A 44 -4.32 13.67 5.48
N GLY A 45 -5.05 13.79 4.36
CA GLY A 45 -4.71 14.69 3.25
C GLY A 45 -4.72 16.16 3.64
N ILE A 46 -5.73 16.62 4.40
CA ILE A 46 -5.79 18.00 4.93
C ILE A 46 -4.61 18.28 5.86
N ILE A 47 -4.29 17.34 6.77
CA ILE A 47 -3.16 17.51 7.69
C ILE A 47 -1.84 17.55 6.93
N MET A 48 -1.64 16.64 5.97
CA MET A 48 -0.43 16.61 5.13
C MET A 48 -0.32 17.86 4.24
N ALA A 49 -1.42 18.36 3.69
CA ALA A 49 -1.44 19.61 2.92
C ALA A 49 -1.08 20.82 3.80
N THR A 50 -1.54 20.82 5.05
CA THR A 50 -1.15 21.83 6.05
C THR A 50 0.35 21.77 6.35
N ILE A 51 0.91 20.58 6.51
CA ILE A 51 2.37 20.37 6.69
C ILE A 51 3.14 20.86 5.47
N VAL A 52 2.69 20.53 4.26
CA VAL A 52 3.28 21.00 2.99
C VAL A 52 3.35 22.53 2.92
N LYS A 53 2.27 23.21 3.36
CA LYS A 53 2.21 24.67 3.45
C LYS A 53 3.18 25.21 4.51
N ILE A 54 3.22 24.62 5.70
CA ILE A 54 4.12 25.05 6.80
C ILE A 54 5.59 24.88 6.40
N LEU A 55 5.93 23.79 5.72
CA LEU A 55 7.27 23.49 5.25
C LEU A 55 7.65 24.23 3.95
N ASN A 56 6.77 25.08 3.42
CA ASN A 56 6.96 25.83 2.18
C ASN A 56 7.45 24.96 1.01
N LYS A 57 6.89 23.75 0.88
CA LYS A 57 7.26 22.83 -0.20
C LYS A 57 6.74 23.33 -1.55
N PRO A 58 7.48 23.10 -2.66
CA PRO A 58 7.08 23.58 -3.97
C PRO A 58 5.81 22.87 -4.46
N HIS A 59 4.80 23.65 -4.82
CA HIS A 59 3.54 23.13 -5.32
C HIS A 59 3.60 22.91 -6.85
N PRO A 60 2.79 22.00 -7.40
CA PRO A 60 2.72 21.80 -8.84
C PRO A 60 2.26 23.08 -9.56
N VAL A 61 3.02 23.48 -10.57
CA VAL A 61 2.75 24.73 -11.33
C VAL A 61 1.90 24.46 -12.57
N LYS A 62 2.10 23.32 -13.24
CA LYS A 62 1.40 23.01 -14.50
C LYS A 62 0.09 22.28 -14.20
N ALA A 63 -0.96 22.59 -14.96
CA ALA A 63 -2.26 21.91 -14.83
C ALA A 63 -2.14 20.38 -15.03
N ILE A 64 -1.25 19.93 -15.92
CA ILE A 64 -1.00 18.50 -16.15
C ILE A 64 -0.47 17.78 -14.91
N ASP A 65 0.27 18.47 -14.06
CA ASP A 65 0.84 17.88 -12.85
C ASP A 65 -0.26 17.59 -11.81
N TRP A 66 -1.28 18.45 -11.75
CA TRP A 66 -2.48 18.21 -10.94
C TRP A 66 -3.27 17.00 -11.43
N VAL A 67 -3.37 16.80 -12.75
CA VAL A 67 -4.00 15.60 -13.32
C VAL A 67 -3.26 14.34 -12.88
N TRP A 68 -1.92 14.34 -12.91
CA TRP A 68 -1.14 13.21 -12.42
C TRP A 68 -1.34 12.94 -10.93
N LEU A 69 -1.41 13.97 -10.09
CA LEU A 69 -1.71 13.81 -8.66
C LEU A 69 -3.11 13.26 -8.42
N VAL A 70 -4.10 13.66 -9.22
CA VAL A 70 -5.46 13.09 -9.18
C VAL A 70 -5.44 11.62 -9.61
N LEU A 71 -4.73 11.26 -10.68
CA LEU A 71 -4.62 9.87 -11.14
C LEU A 71 -3.89 8.99 -10.13
N ILE A 72 -2.80 9.49 -9.53
CA ILE A 72 -2.11 8.79 -8.44
C ILE A 72 -3.06 8.62 -7.25
N GLY A 73 -3.77 9.68 -6.84
CA GLY A 73 -4.76 9.59 -5.76
C GLY A 73 -5.91 8.62 -6.06
N LEU A 74 -6.37 8.57 -7.31
CA LEU A 74 -7.40 7.65 -7.77
C LEU A 74 -6.95 6.20 -7.60
N PHE A 75 -5.80 5.82 -8.13
CA PHE A 75 -5.34 4.43 -8.05
C PHE A 75 -4.75 4.08 -6.67
N GLN A 76 -3.89 4.93 -6.11
CA GLN A 76 -3.15 4.64 -4.87
C GLN A 76 -4.00 4.75 -3.61
N THR A 77 -4.93 5.72 -3.57
CA THR A 77 -5.75 5.98 -2.38
C THR A 77 -7.15 5.46 -2.61
N ALA A 78 -7.85 5.92 -3.66
CA ALA A 78 -9.28 5.62 -3.80
C ALA A 78 -9.54 4.14 -4.11
N PHE A 79 -8.98 3.61 -5.21
CA PHE A 79 -9.22 2.22 -5.59
C PHE A 79 -8.55 1.23 -4.63
N VAL A 80 -7.27 1.43 -4.27
CA VAL A 80 -6.59 0.54 -3.32
C VAL A 80 -7.34 0.47 -2.01
N MET A 81 -7.60 1.61 -1.37
CA MET A 81 -8.17 1.62 -0.02
C MET A 81 -9.67 1.32 -0.04
N GLY A 82 -10.40 1.76 -1.07
CA GLY A 82 -11.79 1.40 -1.27
C GLY A 82 -11.97 -0.11 -1.44
N CYS A 83 -11.13 -0.74 -2.28
CA CYS A 83 -11.16 -2.20 -2.47
C CYS A 83 -10.76 -2.95 -1.18
N ILE A 84 -9.74 -2.48 -0.45
CA ILE A 84 -9.36 -3.06 0.85
C ILE A 84 -10.54 -3.01 1.83
N PHE A 85 -11.15 -1.84 2.03
CA PHE A 85 -12.21 -1.69 3.02
C PHE A 85 -13.49 -2.44 2.62
N MET A 86 -13.79 -2.51 1.33
CA MET A 86 -14.88 -3.35 0.83
C MET A 86 -14.56 -4.85 0.98
N ALA A 87 -13.30 -5.26 0.79
CA ALA A 87 -12.88 -6.64 1.00
C ALA A 87 -13.05 -7.11 2.45
N LEU A 88 -12.69 -6.25 3.41
CA LEU A 88 -12.82 -6.51 4.85
C LEU A 88 -14.25 -6.85 5.32
N ARG A 89 -15.28 -6.56 4.52
CA ARG A 89 -16.67 -6.98 4.80
C ARG A 89 -16.88 -8.48 4.70
N THR A 90 -16.10 -9.19 3.90
CA THR A 90 -16.35 -10.61 3.56
C THR A 90 -15.17 -11.53 3.83
N ILE A 91 -13.95 -10.99 3.90
CA ILE A 91 -12.73 -11.74 4.21
C ILE A 91 -12.03 -11.19 5.45
N THR A 92 -11.04 -11.94 5.95
CA THR A 92 -10.27 -11.58 7.14
C THR A 92 -9.32 -10.41 6.91
N SER A 93 -8.92 -9.73 7.98
CA SER A 93 -7.88 -8.70 7.94
C SER A 93 -6.54 -9.31 7.48
N GLY A 94 -6.26 -10.53 7.93
CA GLY A 94 -5.13 -11.33 7.45
C GLY A 94 -5.15 -11.56 5.94
N GLU A 95 -6.22 -12.18 5.40
CA GLU A 95 -6.38 -12.44 3.96
C GLU A 95 -6.28 -11.14 3.15
N THR A 96 -6.98 -10.08 3.57
CA THR A 96 -6.98 -8.79 2.84
C THR A 96 -5.57 -8.21 2.77
N SER A 97 -4.82 -8.26 3.87
CA SER A 97 -3.44 -7.74 3.89
C SER A 97 -2.53 -8.56 2.99
N ILE A 98 -2.56 -9.90 3.07
CA ILE A 98 -1.76 -10.77 2.21
C ILE A 98 -2.02 -10.50 0.73
N LEU A 99 -3.30 -10.45 0.33
CA LEU A 99 -3.69 -10.21 -1.07
C LEU A 99 -3.24 -8.83 -1.55
N THR A 100 -3.43 -7.80 -0.74
CA THR A 100 -3.04 -6.42 -1.08
C THR A 100 -1.53 -6.30 -1.33
N PHE A 101 -0.72 -6.99 -0.51
CA PHE A 101 0.74 -6.94 -0.59
C PHE A 101 1.34 -7.75 -1.72
N MET A 102 0.53 -8.41 -2.55
CA MET A 102 0.98 -8.96 -3.82
C MET A 102 1.41 -7.92 -4.86
N ASN A 103 1.13 -6.64 -4.60
CA ASN A 103 1.51 -5.50 -5.44
C ASN A 103 2.88 -5.66 -6.15
N PRO A 104 4.00 -6.00 -5.50
CA PRO A 104 5.31 -6.09 -6.16
C PRO A 104 5.36 -7.15 -7.25
N LEU A 105 4.65 -8.27 -7.06
CA LEU A 105 4.55 -9.33 -8.06
C LEU A 105 3.85 -8.80 -9.31
N LEU A 106 2.76 -8.06 -9.11
CA LEU A 106 2.00 -7.43 -10.20
C LEU A 106 2.78 -6.28 -10.85
N VAL A 107 3.63 -5.57 -10.11
CA VAL A 107 4.54 -4.56 -10.67
C VAL A 107 5.53 -5.19 -11.65
N VAL A 108 6.06 -6.39 -11.37
CA VAL A 108 6.92 -7.11 -12.33
C VAL A 108 6.14 -7.47 -13.60
N VAL A 109 4.95 -8.02 -13.45
CA VAL A 109 4.10 -8.41 -14.59
C VAL A 109 3.73 -7.19 -15.44
N PHE A 110 3.17 -6.15 -14.82
CA PHE A 110 2.75 -4.93 -15.52
C PHE A 110 3.92 -4.11 -16.05
N GLY A 111 5.04 -4.06 -15.33
CA GLY A 111 6.28 -3.44 -15.82
C GLY A 111 6.80 -4.11 -17.08
N THR A 112 6.71 -5.44 -17.17
CA THR A 112 7.09 -6.18 -18.38
C THR A 112 6.13 -5.87 -19.53
N LEU A 113 4.83 -5.90 -19.28
CA LEU A 113 3.80 -5.75 -20.31
C LEU A 113 3.71 -4.32 -20.85
N PHE A 114 3.67 -3.31 -19.97
CA PHE A 114 3.39 -1.92 -20.33
C PHE A 114 4.65 -1.07 -20.50
N LEU A 115 5.67 -1.30 -19.66
CA LEU A 115 6.91 -0.53 -19.70
C LEU A 115 8.04 -1.26 -20.44
N LYS A 116 7.79 -2.49 -20.95
CA LYS A 116 8.80 -3.36 -21.58
C LYS A 116 10.07 -3.52 -20.72
N SER A 117 9.91 -3.42 -19.40
CA SER A 117 11.01 -3.56 -18.45
C SER A 117 11.52 -5.00 -18.46
N ARG A 118 12.84 -5.16 -18.40
CA ARG A 118 13.48 -6.48 -18.32
C ARG A 118 13.65 -6.86 -16.87
N TYR A 119 13.10 -8.00 -16.48
CA TYR A 119 13.21 -8.57 -15.14
C TYR A 119 13.94 -9.90 -15.19
N HIS A 120 14.73 -10.18 -14.16
CA HIS A 120 15.52 -11.40 -14.06
C HIS A 120 14.63 -12.63 -13.82
N ILE A 121 15.12 -13.83 -14.18
CA ILE A 121 14.38 -15.09 -14.00
C ILE A 121 14.00 -15.34 -12.53
N GLN A 122 14.83 -14.87 -11.60
CA GLN A 122 14.52 -14.90 -10.17
C GLN A 122 13.21 -14.16 -9.89
N GLN A 123 13.05 -12.92 -10.35
CA GLN A 123 11.81 -12.17 -10.12
C GLN A 123 10.58 -12.91 -10.68
N TRP A 124 10.70 -13.58 -11.83
CA TRP A 124 9.62 -14.43 -12.37
C TRP A 124 9.32 -15.67 -11.51
N ILE A 125 10.32 -16.30 -10.92
CA ILE A 125 10.12 -17.38 -9.93
C ILE A 125 9.35 -16.82 -8.73
N GLY A 126 9.68 -15.62 -8.27
CA GLY A 126 8.98 -14.98 -7.15
C GLY A 126 7.52 -14.67 -7.48
N VAL A 127 7.25 -14.20 -8.70
CA VAL A 127 5.89 -14.04 -9.23
C VAL A 127 5.12 -15.36 -9.21
N LEU A 128 5.72 -16.44 -9.71
CA LEU A 128 5.10 -17.77 -9.73
C LEU A 128 4.78 -18.27 -8.32
N LEU A 129 5.75 -18.17 -7.38
CA LEU A 129 5.55 -18.55 -5.98
C LEU A 129 4.42 -17.78 -5.34
N GLY A 130 4.33 -16.47 -5.60
CA GLY A 130 3.25 -15.66 -5.06
C GLY A 130 1.88 -16.03 -5.61
N PHE A 131 1.76 -16.30 -6.92
CA PHE A 131 0.49 -16.78 -7.48
C PHE A 131 0.07 -18.15 -6.94
N ILE A 132 1.02 -19.07 -6.73
CA ILE A 132 0.75 -20.36 -6.06
C ILE A 132 0.29 -20.11 -4.62
N GLY A 133 0.95 -19.19 -3.91
CA GLY A 133 0.58 -18.83 -2.55
C GLY A 133 -0.84 -18.27 -2.47
N VAL A 134 -1.27 -17.44 -3.42
CA VAL A 134 -2.65 -16.95 -3.50
C VAL A 134 -3.63 -18.09 -3.65
N PHE A 135 -3.39 -18.97 -4.63
CA PHE A 135 -4.23 -20.13 -4.87
C PHE A 135 -4.38 -20.99 -3.61
N LEU A 136 -3.30 -21.14 -2.84
CA LEU A 136 -3.35 -21.84 -1.55
C LEU A 136 -4.09 -21.07 -0.47
N THR A 137 -3.96 -19.73 -0.40
CA THR A 137 -4.74 -18.92 0.56
C THR A 137 -6.25 -18.97 0.29
N LEU A 138 -6.66 -19.10 -0.97
CA LEU A 138 -8.06 -19.30 -1.37
C LEU A 138 -8.63 -20.64 -0.88
N GLY A 139 -7.78 -21.65 -0.66
CA GLY A 139 -8.17 -22.97 -0.18
C GLY A 139 -8.73 -23.90 -1.26
N SER A 140 -9.03 -25.14 -0.87
CA SER A 140 -9.52 -26.21 -1.78
C SER A 140 -10.95 -25.99 -2.28
N HIS A 141 -11.72 -25.16 -1.58
CA HIS A 141 -12.98 -24.63 -2.08
C HIS A 141 -12.67 -23.25 -2.63
N LEU A 142 -12.71 -23.10 -3.96
CA LEU A 142 -12.61 -21.82 -4.66
C LEU A 142 -13.85 -20.96 -4.37
N ASP A 143 -14.06 -20.64 -3.10
CA ASP A 143 -15.13 -19.80 -2.63
C ASP A 143 -14.68 -18.37 -2.91
N PHE A 144 -14.87 -17.95 -4.17
CA PHE A 144 -14.55 -16.61 -4.66
C PHE A 144 -15.49 -15.60 -3.99
N LYS A 145 -15.23 -15.34 -2.72
CA LYS A 145 -15.86 -14.24 -1.99
C LYS A 145 -15.53 -12.96 -2.73
N VAL A 146 -16.52 -12.07 -2.80
CA VAL A 146 -16.37 -10.75 -3.39
C VAL A 146 -15.13 -10.03 -2.80
N GLY A 147 -14.85 -10.21 -1.51
CA GLY A 147 -13.67 -9.63 -0.88
C GLY A 147 -12.33 -10.17 -1.36
N THR A 148 -12.24 -11.42 -1.81
CA THR A 148 -11.00 -11.94 -2.40
C THR A 148 -10.71 -11.25 -3.73
N ILE A 149 -11.74 -11.07 -4.56
CA ILE A 149 -11.63 -10.34 -5.83
C ILE A 149 -11.24 -8.89 -5.56
N LEU A 150 -11.88 -8.24 -4.59
CA LEU A 150 -11.55 -6.87 -4.21
C LEU A 150 -10.13 -6.75 -3.61
N GLY A 151 -9.69 -7.71 -2.80
CA GLY A 151 -8.33 -7.77 -2.29
C GLY A 151 -7.27 -7.94 -3.38
N LEU A 152 -7.57 -8.70 -4.44
CA LEU A 152 -6.70 -8.77 -5.62
C LEU A 152 -6.75 -7.47 -6.44
N LEU A 153 -7.94 -6.87 -6.58
CA LEU A 153 -8.12 -5.60 -7.29
C LEU A 153 -7.39 -4.45 -6.58
N SER A 154 -7.30 -4.48 -5.25
CA SER A 154 -6.47 -3.52 -4.51
C SER A 154 -5.00 -3.67 -4.87
N ALA A 155 -4.47 -4.90 -4.96
CA ALA A 155 -3.10 -5.16 -5.37
C ALA A 155 -2.81 -4.70 -6.81
N VAL A 156 -3.75 -4.96 -7.73
CA VAL A 156 -3.70 -4.50 -9.13
C VAL A 156 -3.67 -2.97 -9.18
N SER A 157 -4.58 -2.31 -8.47
CA SER A 157 -4.64 -0.84 -8.42
C SER A 157 -3.38 -0.25 -7.82
N TRP A 158 -2.84 -0.87 -6.77
CA TRP A 158 -1.57 -0.46 -6.19
C TRP A 158 -0.44 -0.63 -7.21
N ALA A 159 -0.43 -1.71 -8.00
CA ALA A 159 0.65 -1.94 -8.96
C ALA A 159 0.64 -0.87 -10.06
N ILE A 160 -0.55 -0.51 -10.55
CA ILE A 160 -0.74 0.60 -11.48
C ILE A 160 -0.25 1.91 -10.85
N ALA A 161 -0.65 2.19 -9.61
CA ALA A 161 -0.22 3.39 -8.89
C ALA A 161 1.30 3.45 -8.69
N THR A 162 1.95 2.34 -8.32
CA THR A 162 3.41 2.25 -8.19
C THR A 162 4.10 2.57 -9.51
N LEU A 163 3.59 2.06 -10.64
CA LEU A 163 4.13 2.37 -11.96
C LEU A 163 3.88 3.84 -12.35
N LEU A 164 2.70 4.39 -12.06
CA LEU A 164 2.41 5.81 -12.27
C LEU A 164 3.35 6.72 -11.47
N ILE A 165 3.59 6.40 -10.20
CA ILE A 165 4.53 7.10 -9.33
C ILE A 165 5.97 6.95 -9.86
N LYS A 166 6.35 5.76 -10.35
CA LYS A 166 7.67 5.56 -10.96
C LYS A 166 7.89 6.47 -12.19
N ILE A 167 6.87 6.61 -13.04
CA ILE A 167 6.98 7.39 -14.28
C ILE A 167 6.80 8.90 -14.05
N HIS A 168 5.92 9.33 -13.14
CA HIS A 168 5.53 10.74 -13.00
C HIS A 168 5.85 11.34 -11.62
N GLY A 169 6.09 10.50 -10.61
CA GLY A 169 6.28 10.92 -9.22
C GLY A 169 7.59 11.64 -8.95
N PHE A 170 8.64 11.41 -9.75
CA PHE A 170 9.94 12.08 -9.58
C PHE A 170 9.89 13.60 -9.71
N LYS A 171 8.81 14.14 -10.29
CA LYS A 171 8.58 15.58 -10.47
C LYS A 171 8.11 16.27 -9.18
N PHE A 172 7.69 15.50 -8.17
CA PHE A 172 7.03 16.01 -6.98
C PHE A 172 7.85 15.74 -5.72
N ASP A 173 7.87 16.70 -4.81
CA ASP A 173 8.31 16.43 -3.44
C ASP A 173 7.37 15.39 -2.80
N THR A 174 7.95 14.43 -2.09
CA THR A 174 7.22 13.31 -1.51
C THR A 174 6.09 13.74 -0.57
N TYR A 175 6.26 14.84 0.18
CA TYR A 175 5.20 15.38 1.05
C TYR A 175 4.05 15.95 0.23
N VAL A 176 4.37 16.66 -0.85
CA VAL A 176 3.40 17.25 -1.78
C VAL A 176 2.58 16.16 -2.46
N MET A 177 3.26 15.15 -3.02
CA MET A 177 2.61 14.01 -3.64
C MET A 177 1.70 13.28 -2.64
N THR A 178 2.19 13.00 -1.42
CA THR A 178 1.41 12.32 -0.37
C THR A 178 0.19 13.13 0.07
N ALA A 179 0.33 14.44 0.27
CA ALA A 179 -0.78 15.31 0.65
C ALA A 179 -1.89 15.29 -0.40
N TYR A 180 -1.55 15.56 -1.66
CA TYR A 180 -2.54 15.71 -2.73
C TYR A 180 -3.13 14.38 -3.17
N GLN A 181 -2.35 13.29 -3.24
CA GLN A 181 -2.91 11.99 -3.58
C GLN A 181 -3.91 11.49 -2.52
N MET A 182 -3.67 11.79 -1.23
CA MET A 182 -4.57 11.42 -0.15
C MET A 182 -5.83 12.29 -0.18
N LEU A 183 -5.66 13.60 -0.40
CA LEU A 183 -6.77 14.54 -0.43
C LEU A 183 -7.70 14.26 -1.62
N PHE A 184 -7.16 14.13 -2.83
CA PHE A 184 -7.96 13.81 -4.01
C PHE A 184 -8.56 12.41 -3.93
N GLY A 185 -7.77 11.42 -3.53
CA GLY A 185 -8.29 10.05 -3.38
C GLY A 185 -9.35 9.93 -2.28
N GLY A 186 -9.18 10.62 -1.16
CA GLY A 186 -10.18 10.71 -0.09
C GLY A 186 -11.47 11.40 -0.54
N SER A 187 -11.35 12.45 -1.35
CA SER A 187 -12.50 13.14 -1.96
C SER A 187 -13.24 12.24 -2.96
N ILE A 188 -12.52 11.50 -3.79
CA ILE A 188 -13.10 10.51 -4.72
C ILE A 188 -13.80 9.40 -3.94
N LEU A 189 -13.19 8.90 -2.85
CA LEU A 189 -13.83 7.92 -1.96
C LEU A 189 -15.09 8.48 -1.30
N PHE A 190 -15.10 9.75 -0.92
CA PHE A 190 -16.28 10.38 -0.34
C PHE A 190 -17.43 10.39 -1.35
N LEU A 191 -17.16 10.80 -2.60
CA LEU A 191 -18.14 10.71 -3.69
C LEU A 191 -18.57 9.26 -3.95
N GLY A 192 -17.61 8.33 -3.98
CA GLY A 192 -17.88 6.90 -4.13
C GLY A 192 -18.76 6.34 -3.01
N SER A 193 -18.59 6.82 -1.77
CA SER A 193 -19.42 6.39 -0.64
C SER A 193 -20.89 6.77 -0.83
N LEU A 194 -21.16 7.96 -1.36
CA LEU A 194 -22.53 8.43 -1.62
C LEU A 194 -23.21 7.67 -2.77
N LEU A 195 -22.43 7.10 -3.69
CA LEU A 195 -22.94 6.46 -4.91
C LEU A 195 -23.00 4.94 -4.83
N LEU A 196 -22.11 4.30 -4.05
CA LEU A 196 -21.90 2.86 -4.07
C LEU A 196 -22.37 2.14 -2.80
N GLU A 197 -22.71 2.86 -1.73
CA GLU A 197 -23.19 2.29 -0.48
C GLU A 197 -24.23 3.19 0.22
N GLU A 198 -25.01 2.60 1.12
CA GLU A 198 -25.79 3.39 2.07
C GLU A 198 -24.86 3.94 3.13
N THR A 199 -24.55 5.24 3.04
CA THR A 199 -23.62 5.90 3.95
C THR A 199 -24.18 5.98 5.35
N PHE A 200 -23.44 5.45 6.33
CA PHE A 200 -23.73 5.64 7.74
C PHE A 200 -22.46 5.82 8.55
N PHE A 201 -22.52 6.65 9.58
CA PHE A 201 -21.47 6.80 10.58
C PHE A 201 -22.11 6.95 11.95
N LYS A 202 -21.94 5.93 12.80
CA LYS A 202 -22.40 5.94 14.20
C LYS A 202 -21.37 6.72 15.02
N MET A 203 -21.75 7.90 15.48
CA MET A 203 -20.87 8.74 16.29
C MET A 203 -20.82 8.21 17.72
N THR A 204 -19.81 7.40 18.02
CA THR A 204 -19.53 6.83 19.35
C THR A 204 -18.09 7.13 19.71
N THR A 205 -17.74 7.08 21.00
CA THR A 205 -16.34 7.23 21.44
C THR A 205 -15.44 6.22 20.75
N GLN A 206 -15.92 4.99 20.54
CA GLN A 206 -15.19 3.93 19.83
C GLN A 206 -14.94 4.28 18.36
N SER A 207 -15.95 4.75 17.62
CA SER A 207 -15.78 5.09 16.20
C SER A 207 -14.85 6.27 15.99
N ILE A 208 -14.89 7.27 16.89
CA ILE A 208 -13.96 8.40 16.87
C ILE A 208 -12.53 7.93 17.16
N LEU A 209 -12.32 7.09 18.17
CA LEU A 209 -10.99 6.55 18.48
C LEU A 209 -10.42 5.70 17.33
N ILE A 210 -11.25 4.90 16.67
CA ILE A 210 -10.87 4.13 15.48
C ILE A 210 -10.46 5.07 14.35
N LEU A 211 -11.27 6.07 14.03
CA LEU A 211 -10.98 7.03 12.97
C LEU A 211 -9.70 7.82 13.27
N LEU A 212 -9.51 8.28 14.51
CA LEU A 212 -8.30 8.97 14.94
C LEU A 212 -7.07 8.07 14.86
N TRP A 213 -7.17 6.82 15.30
CA TRP A 213 -6.09 5.84 15.17
C TRP A 213 -5.70 5.61 13.72
N LEU A 214 -6.69 5.38 12.85
CA LEU A 214 -6.47 5.16 11.42
C LEU A 214 -5.85 6.38 10.73
N THR A 215 -6.25 7.59 11.13
CA THR A 215 -5.80 8.84 10.52
C THR A 215 -4.42 9.25 11.04
N ILE A 216 -4.23 9.27 12.37
CA ILE A 216 -3.02 9.79 12.99
C ILE A 216 -1.95 8.70 13.05
N ALA A 217 -2.24 7.56 13.69
CA ALA A 217 -1.24 6.52 13.91
C ALA A 217 -0.91 5.78 12.60
N ALA A 218 -1.93 5.26 11.92
CA ALA A 218 -1.74 4.40 10.76
C ALA A 218 -1.51 5.13 9.43
N SER A 219 -1.79 6.44 9.37
CA SER A 219 -1.42 7.25 8.20
C SER A 219 -0.30 8.23 8.55
N ILE A 220 -0.55 9.28 9.33
CA ILE A 220 0.43 10.37 9.50
C ILE A 220 1.74 9.91 10.15
N ILE A 221 1.67 9.27 11.33
CA ILE A 221 2.85 8.80 12.07
C ILE A 221 3.57 7.70 11.30
N GLN A 222 2.82 6.72 10.79
CA GLN A 222 3.35 5.63 9.98
C GLN A 222 4.12 6.15 8.75
N PHE A 223 3.53 7.05 7.95
CA PHE A 223 4.19 7.66 6.79
C PHE A 223 5.37 8.56 7.18
N SER A 224 5.27 9.30 8.29
CA SER A 224 6.37 10.15 8.77
C SER A 224 7.60 9.32 9.16
N ILE A 225 7.40 8.24 9.92
CA ILE A 225 8.47 7.29 10.26
C ILE A 225 9.01 6.63 9.00
N TRP A 226 8.14 6.26 8.07
CA TRP A 226 8.53 5.66 6.80
C TRP A 226 9.44 6.57 5.98
N PHE A 227 9.05 7.83 5.78
CA PHE A 227 9.87 8.78 5.04
C PHE A 227 11.18 9.10 5.76
N TYR A 228 11.16 9.18 7.09
CA TYR A 228 12.39 9.31 7.87
C TYR A 228 13.35 8.13 7.64
N LEU A 229 12.83 6.89 7.62
CA LEU A 229 13.61 5.69 7.34
C LEU A 229 14.12 5.63 5.90
N LEU A 230 13.34 6.11 4.93
CA LEU A 230 13.78 6.18 3.53
C LEU A 230 14.89 7.22 3.32
N GLN A 231 14.80 8.38 3.99
CA GLN A 231 15.80 9.44 3.86
C GLN A 231 17.13 9.11 4.56
N ARG A 232 17.11 8.32 5.65
CA ARG A 232 18.32 7.99 6.44
C ARG A 232 18.83 6.56 6.24
N GLY A 233 18.04 5.70 5.60
CA GLY A 233 18.37 4.31 5.33
C GLY A 233 18.73 4.09 3.87
N ASN A 234 19.11 2.86 3.54
CA ASN A 234 19.17 2.43 2.15
C ASN A 234 17.72 2.24 1.66
N GLN A 235 17.27 3.05 0.70
CA GLN A 235 15.89 3.09 0.20
C GLN A 235 15.38 1.70 -0.23
N GLU A 236 16.22 0.89 -0.88
CA GLU A 236 15.89 -0.47 -1.32
C GLU A 236 15.63 -1.38 -0.12
N ARG A 237 16.56 -1.42 0.84
CA ARG A 237 16.44 -2.25 2.05
C ARG A 237 15.26 -1.83 2.91
N THR A 238 15.05 -0.53 3.09
CA THR A 238 13.93 0.01 3.86
C THR A 238 12.61 -0.42 3.22
N SER A 239 12.48 -0.32 1.89
CA SER A 239 11.32 -0.75 1.11
C SER A 239 10.97 -2.23 1.31
N ALA A 240 11.98 -3.10 1.36
CA ALA A 240 11.78 -4.53 1.61
C ALA A 240 11.16 -4.84 2.98
N PHE A 241 11.40 -3.99 4.00
CA PHE A 241 10.78 -4.22 5.31
C PHE A 241 9.28 -3.92 5.33
N LEU A 242 8.74 -3.16 4.38
CA LEU A 242 7.30 -2.90 4.31
C LEU A 242 6.49 -4.19 4.17
N PHE A 243 7.11 -5.23 3.62
CA PHE A 243 6.51 -6.55 3.51
C PHE A 243 6.32 -7.27 4.84
N LEU A 244 6.78 -6.74 5.98
CA LEU A 244 6.36 -7.23 7.31
C LEU A 244 4.92 -6.80 7.66
N ALA A 245 4.35 -5.80 6.99
CA ALA A 245 3.00 -5.33 7.28
C ALA A 245 1.90 -6.41 7.16
N PRO A 246 1.85 -7.29 6.14
CA PRO A 246 0.87 -8.39 6.11
C PRO A 246 1.05 -9.36 7.28
N PHE A 247 2.27 -9.55 7.79
CA PHE A 247 2.49 -10.40 8.97
C PHE A 247 1.83 -9.78 10.20
N PHE A 248 1.99 -8.46 10.40
CA PHE A 248 1.28 -7.74 11.45
C PHE A 248 -0.23 -7.67 11.21
N GLY A 249 -0.70 -7.65 9.95
CA GLY A 249 -2.12 -7.74 9.61
C GLY A 249 -2.74 -9.06 10.09
N VAL A 250 -2.09 -10.19 9.77
CA VAL A 250 -2.48 -11.52 10.24
C VAL A 250 -2.40 -11.62 11.77
N LEU A 251 -1.29 -11.18 12.36
CA LEU A 251 -1.07 -11.26 13.81
C LEU A 251 -2.10 -10.45 14.60
N THR A 252 -2.37 -9.22 14.16
CA THR A 252 -3.34 -8.36 14.84
C THR A 252 -4.77 -8.81 14.60
N GLY A 253 -5.11 -9.33 13.41
CA GLY A 253 -6.41 -9.92 13.12
C GLY A 253 -6.71 -11.13 14.00
N TRP A 254 -5.73 -12.03 14.15
CA TRP A 254 -5.82 -13.15 15.07
C TRP A 254 -5.96 -12.70 16.54
N PHE A 255 -5.17 -11.73 16.98
CA PHE A 255 -5.14 -11.29 18.38
C PHE A 255 -6.37 -10.45 18.78
N LEU A 256 -6.76 -9.46 17.98
CA LEU A 256 -7.81 -8.48 18.32
C LEU A 256 -9.21 -8.89 17.85
N LEU A 257 -9.32 -9.59 16.72
CA LEU A 257 -10.60 -9.98 16.13
C LEU A 257 -10.87 -11.49 16.23
N HIS A 258 -9.96 -12.24 16.87
CA HIS A 258 -10.05 -13.69 17.02
C HIS A 258 -10.24 -14.43 15.68
N GLU A 259 -9.65 -13.89 14.60
CA GLU A 259 -9.73 -14.48 13.27
C GLU A 259 -9.04 -15.86 13.24
N ARG A 260 -9.69 -16.84 12.59
CA ARG A 260 -9.15 -18.20 12.52
C ARG A 260 -7.98 -18.26 11.53
N LEU A 261 -6.82 -18.68 12.03
CA LEU A 261 -5.65 -18.98 11.20
C LEU A 261 -5.77 -20.40 10.66
N THR A 262 -6.09 -20.53 9.38
CA THR A 262 -6.10 -21.82 8.70
C THR A 262 -4.71 -22.16 8.17
N TRP A 263 -4.43 -23.45 8.01
CA TRP A 263 -3.18 -23.92 7.39
C TRP A 263 -3.00 -23.35 5.98
N SER A 264 -4.08 -23.23 5.22
CA SER A 264 -4.10 -22.59 3.90
C SER A 264 -3.58 -21.15 3.91
N ILE A 265 -4.03 -20.34 4.88
CA ILE A 265 -3.57 -18.95 5.03
C ILE A 265 -2.09 -18.91 5.43
N LEU A 266 -1.65 -19.80 6.33
CA LEU A 266 -0.25 -19.84 6.79
C LEU A 266 0.71 -20.23 5.66
N PHE A 267 0.45 -21.35 4.97
CA PHE A 267 1.31 -21.83 3.90
C PHE A 267 1.24 -20.92 2.66
N GLY A 268 0.03 -20.51 2.26
CA GLY A 268 -0.16 -19.59 1.14
C GLY A 268 0.47 -18.22 1.40
N GLY A 269 0.28 -17.69 2.62
CA GLY A 269 0.96 -16.48 3.07
C GLY A 269 2.47 -16.62 2.98
N LEU A 270 3.06 -17.69 3.54
CA LEU A 270 4.51 -17.93 3.50
C LEU A 270 5.07 -17.96 2.08
N LEU A 271 4.37 -18.57 1.13
CA LEU A 271 4.75 -18.56 -0.28
C LEU A 271 4.67 -17.18 -0.91
N ILE A 272 3.64 -16.38 -0.56
CA ILE A 272 3.54 -14.99 -0.99
C ILE A 272 4.70 -14.17 -0.42
N PHE A 273 5.03 -14.30 0.86
CA PHE A 273 6.19 -13.64 1.47
C PHE A 273 7.49 -14.03 0.76
N ALA A 274 7.70 -15.32 0.50
CA ALA A 274 8.87 -15.81 -0.20
C ALA A 274 8.94 -15.23 -1.64
N GLY A 275 7.82 -15.22 -2.35
CA GLY A 275 7.72 -14.66 -3.70
C GLY A 275 8.03 -13.16 -3.74
N ILE A 276 7.44 -12.40 -2.82
CA ILE A 276 7.69 -10.96 -2.65
C ILE A 276 9.17 -10.71 -2.33
N PHE A 277 9.73 -11.46 -1.38
CA PHE A 277 11.14 -11.34 -1.03
C PHE A 277 12.03 -11.56 -2.24
N LEU A 278 11.74 -12.61 -3.02
CA LEU A 278 12.53 -13.00 -4.17
C LEU A 278 12.38 -12.03 -5.36
N VAL A 279 11.21 -11.38 -5.53
CA VAL A 279 11.03 -10.28 -6.49
C VAL A 279 11.81 -9.03 -6.09
N ASN A 280 11.85 -8.72 -4.80
CA ASN A 280 12.57 -7.56 -4.29
C ASN A 280 14.07 -7.84 -4.05
N TRP A 281 14.48 -9.10 -4.12
CA TRP A 281 15.86 -9.52 -3.98
C TRP A 281 16.62 -9.20 -5.27
N LYS A 282 17.13 -7.96 -5.35
CA LYS A 282 17.99 -7.53 -6.45
C LYS A 282 19.33 -8.28 -6.35
N ASN A 283 19.58 -9.19 -7.30
CA ASN A 283 20.89 -9.81 -7.46
C ASN A 283 21.89 -8.72 -7.87
N ASN A 284 23.14 -8.76 -7.39
CA ASN A 284 24.15 -7.71 -7.58
C ASN A 284 24.39 -7.27 -9.05
N TYR A 285 23.91 -8.03 -10.04
CA TYR A 285 24.02 -7.77 -11.48
C TYR A 285 23.20 -6.58 -12.00
N GLU A 286 22.01 -6.29 -11.47
CA GLU A 286 21.21 -5.14 -11.98
C GLU A 286 21.82 -3.78 -11.60
N LYS A 287 22.68 -3.74 -10.57
CA LYS A 287 23.48 -2.54 -10.25
C LYS A 287 24.56 -2.25 -11.29
N GLU A 288 24.99 -3.25 -12.06
CA GLU A 288 25.93 -3.05 -13.16
C GLU A 288 25.22 -2.59 -14.43
N ILE A 289 23.99 -3.06 -14.69
CA ILE A 289 23.20 -2.65 -15.87
C ILE A 289 22.64 -1.23 -15.70
N GLU A 290 22.06 -0.87 -14.55
CA GLU A 290 21.61 0.51 -14.29
C GLU A 290 22.76 1.53 -14.37
N LYS A 291 23.96 1.17 -13.89
CA LYS A 291 25.16 2.01 -14.08
C LYS A 291 25.60 2.13 -15.53
N THR A 292 25.36 1.10 -16.34
CA THR A 292 25.75 1.09 -17.77
C THR A 292 24.77 1.91 -18.60
N ASP A 293 23.47 1.81 -18.30
CA ASP A 293 22.42 2.60 -18.97
C ASP A 293 22.50 4.10 -18.56
N GLU A 294 22.72 4.41 -17.28
CA GLU A 294 22.96 5.80 -16.83
C GLU A 294 24.24 6.41 -17.44
N ASN A 295 25.30 5.61 -17.66
CA ASN A 295 26.51 6.07 -18.35
C ASN A 295 26.26 6.31 -19.84
N ASN A 296 25.49 5.44 -20.50
CA ASN A 296 25.17 5.59 -21.91
C ASN A 296 24.25 6.78 -22.18
N GLU A 297 23.29 7.07 -21.31
CA GLU A 297 22.46 8.27 -21.39
C GLU A 297 23.31 9.54 -21.23
N ARG A 298 24.23 9.57 -20.25
CA ARG A 298 25.17 10.72 -20.08
C ARG A 298 26.12 10.93 -21.24
N LEU A 299 26.56 9.87 -21.91
CA LEU A 299 27.41 9.95 -23.10
C LEU A 299 26.64 10.36 -24.36
N SER A 300 25.31 10.21 -24.37
CA SER A 300 24.45 10.65 -25.47
C SER A 300 24.02 12.11 -25.37
N GLU A 301 24.16 12.72 -24.19
CA GLU A 301 23.87 14.13 -23.91
C GLU A 301 25.14 15.03 -23.99
N SER A 302 26.32 14.46 -24.20
CA SER A 302 27.62 15.15 -24.36
C SER A 302 28.09 15.20 -25.80
#